data_AF-A0A6N8AY56-F1
#
_entry.id   AF-A0A6N8AY56-F1
#
_cell.length_a   1.000
_cell.length_b   1.000
_cell.length_c   1.000
_cell.angle_alpha   90.00
_cell.angle_beta   90.00
_cell.angle_gamma   90.00
#
_symmetry.space_group_name_H-M   'P 1'
#
loop_
_entity.id
_entity.type
_entity.pdbx_description
1 polymer ?
#
loop_
_entity_poly.entity_id
_entity_poly.type
_entity_poly.pdbx_seq_one_letter_code
_entity_poly.pdbx_strand_id
1 'polypeptide(L)'
;MGLIERGRRLQYIWSWRLRYWWLDTRQGEYAHLAVMVVGFLVFVIQMLRMFVAAMIEPPSEEPAKAVYWWIIQLIIMIVAAAISYANRPKPQNAQPTSADVPTTEDGLAAKHYFGECWVEDEFQLAHKIVGKDPIKTKGGKK
;
A
#
# COMPACT_ATOMS: atom_id res chain seq x y z
N MET A 1 22.30 -14.81 -27.54
CA MET A 1 21.80 -14.06 -26.38
C MET A 1 22.93 -13.22 -25.80
N GLY A 2 22.86 -11.91 -26.04
CA GLY A 2 23.93 -10.96 -25.72
C GLY A 2 24.12 -10.77 -24.21
N LEU A 3 25.33 -10.35 -23.81
CA LEU A 3 25.68 -10.03 -22.42
C LEU A 3 24.69 -9.04 -21.77
N ILE A 4 24.20 -8.07 -22.56
CA ILE A 4 23.23 -7.06 -22.13
C ILE A 4 21.86 -7.69 -21.78
N GLU A 5 21.40 -8.67 -22.57
CA GLU A 5 20.13 -9.37 -22.31
C GLU A 5 20.22 -10.23 -21.04
N ARG A 6 21.38 -10.87 -20.81
CA ARG A 6 21.64 -11.60 -19.56
C ARG A 6 21.64 -10.67 -18.35
N GLY A 7 22.25 -9.49 -18.47
CA GLY A 7 22.26 -8.47 -17.42
C GLY A 7 20.85 -8.00 -17.05
N ARG A 8 20.03 -7.64 -18.05
CA ARG A 8 18.63 -7.23 -17.82
C ARG A 8 17.80 -8.34 -17.18
N ARG A 9 18.00 -9.59 -17.61
CA ARG A 9 17.30 -10.74 -17.02
C ARG A 9 17.71 -10.98 -15.56
N LEU A 10 19.00 -10.89 -15.24
CA LEU A 10 19.48 -11.00 -13.86
C LEU A 10 18.92 -9.88 -12.99
N GLN A 11 18.96 -8.64 -13.47
CA GLN A 11 18.39 -7.50 -12.74
C GLN A 11 16.89 -7.68 -12.46
N TYR A 12 16.13 -8.19 -13.44
CA TYR A 12 14.70 -8.48 -13.26
C TYR A 12 14.46 -9.56 -12.21
N ILE A 13 15.22 -10.66 -12.25
CA ILE A 13 15.09 -11.75 -11.27
C ILE A 13 15.43 -11.27 -9.86
N TRP A 14 16.55 -10.53 -9.72
CA TRP A 14 17.01 -10.04 -8.44
C TRP A 14 16.11 -8.94 -7.88
N SER A 15 15.58 -8.04 -8.70
CA SER A 15 14.65 -7.01 -8.23
C SER A 15 13.34 -7.61 -7.73
N TRP A 16 12.83 -8.64 -8.41
CA TRP A 16 11.63 -9.34 -7.97
C TRP A 16 11.86 -10.09 -6.65
N ARG A 17 12.99 -10.80 -6.53
CA ARG A 17 13.36 -11.51 -5.29
C ARG A 17 13.57 -10.54 -4.13
N LEU A 18 14.24 -9.41 -4.36
CA LEU A 18 14.45 -8.38 -3.33
C LEU A 18 13.11 -7.80 -2.87
N ARG A 19 12.21 -7.46 -3.81
CA ARG A 19 10.88 -6.93 -3.51
C ARG A 19 10.06 -7.94 -2.71
N TYR A 20 10.03 -9.20 -3.15
CA TYR A 20 9.33 -10.27 -2.46
C TYR A 20 9.87 -10.46 -1.05
N TRP A 21 11.20 -10.49 -0.88
CA TRP A 21 11.81 -10.59 0.44
C TRP A 21 11.46 -9.40 1.34
N TRP A 22 11.53 -8.18 0.81
CA TRP A 22 11.26 -6.94 1.54
C TRP A 22 9.79 -6.80 1.96
N LEU A 23 8.84 -7.12 1.08
CA LEU A 23 7.42 -6.86 1.32
C LEU A 23 6.62 -8.05 1.85
N ASP A 24 6.95 -9.27 1.42
CA ASP A 24 6.07 -10.44 1.60
C ASP A 24 6.60 -11.44 2.65
N THR A 25 7.79 -11.23 3.21
CA THR A 25 8.38 -12.13 4.22
C THR A 25 8.45 -11.49 5.61
N ARG A 26 8.32 -12.31 6.66
CA ARG A 26 8.53 -11.88 8.06
C ARG A 26 9.92 -11.28 8.31
N GLN A 27 10.94 -11.75 7.58
CA GLN A 27 12.28 -11.17 7.66
C GLN A 27 12.32 -9.74 7.11
N GLY A 28 11.54 -9.46 6.05
CA GLY A 28 11.34 -8.11 5.53
C GLY A 28 10.70 -7.17 6.56
N GLU A 29 9.73 -7.65 7.34
CA GLU A 29 9.13 -6.87 8.44
C GLU A 29 10.17 -6.47 9.50
N TYR A 30 11.03 -7.40 9.92
CA TYR A 30 12.13 -7.09 10.84
C TYR A 30 13.14 -6.12 10.20
N ALA A 31 13.41 -6.26 8.91
CA ALA A 31 14.29 -5.36 8.19
C ALA A 31 13.71 -3.93 8.10
N HIS A 32 12.39 -3.77 7.92
CA HIS A 32 11.72 -2.48 7.99
C HIS A 32 11.90 -1.82 9.35
N LEU A 33 11.69 -2.59 10.43
CA LEU A 33 11.86 -2.11 11.79
C LEU A 33 13.32 -1.73 12.05
N ALA A 34 14.28 -2.56 11.63
CA ALA A 34 15.70 -2.26 11.75
C ALA A 34 16.09 -0.98 10.98
N VAL A 35 15.62 -0.81 9.75
CA VAL A 35 15.87 0.42 8.96
C VAL A 35 15.24 1.63 9.63
N MET A 36 14.04 1.51 10.20
CA MET A 36 13.42 2.59 10.95
C MET A 36 14.24 2.98 12.19
N VAL A 37 14.69 1.99 12.97
CA VAL A 37 15.50 2.21 14.18
C VAL A 37 16.86 2.82 13.83
N VAL A 38 17.55 2.28 12.83
CA VAL A 38 18.84 2.83 12.37
C VAL A 38 18.66 4.25 11.84
N GLY A 39 17.61 4.49 11.03
CA GLY A 39 17.28 5.84 10.54
C GLY A 39 17.01 6.82 11.69
N PHE A 40 16.28 6.40 12.71
CA PHE A 40 16.03 7.21 13.91
C PHE A 40 17.33 7.50 14.69
N LEU A 41 18.20 6.50 14.88
CA LEU A 41 19.50 6.70 15.52
C LEU A 41 20.38 7.69 14.76
N VAL A 42 20.46 7.55 13.43
CA VAL A 42 21.18 8.50 12.57
C VAL A 42 20.59 9.91 12.72
N PHE A 43 19.27 10.04 12.75
CA PHE A 43 18.61 11.32 12.98
C PHE A 43 18.97 11.93 14.35
N VAL A 44 18.91 11.15 15.44
CA VAL A 44 19.28 11.61 16.78
C VAL A 44 20.75 12.03 16.84
N ILE A 45 21.65 11.26 16.23
CA ILE A 45 23.08 11.61 16.16
C ILE A 45 23.27 12.93 15.40
N GLN A 46 22.58 13.13 14.27
CA GLN A 46 22.66 14.37 13.52
C GLN A 46 22.08 15.55 14.31
N MET A 47 20.99 15.36 15.06
CA MET A 47 20.44 16.37 15.97
C MET A 47 21.41 16.72 17.10
N LEU A 48 22.08 15.73 17.70
CA LEU A 48 23.12 15.97 18.70
C LEU A 48 24.31 16.73 18.11
N ARG A 49 24.76 16.38 16.90
CA ARG A 49 25.82 17.12 16.19
C ARG A 49 25.43 18.56 15.95
N MET A 50 24.18 18.82 15.56
CA MET A 50 23.65 20.16 15.37
C MET A 50 23.60 20.94 16.70
N PHE A 51 23.16 20.30 17.79
CA PHE A 51 23.11 20.92 19.11
C PHE A 51 24.50 21.30 19.62
N VAL A 52 25.48 20.40 19.46
CA VAL A 52 26.88 20.67 19.81
C VAL A 52 27.46 21.79 18.94
N ALA A 53 27.20 21.77 17.63
CA ALA A 53 27.66 22.82 16.72
C ALA A 53 26.99 24.18 16.99
N ALA A 54 25.77 24.22 17.52
CA ALA A 54 25.10 25.45 17.90
C ALA A 54 25.61 26.02 19.24
N MET A 55 26.10 25.16 20.14
CA MET A 55 26.71 25.54 21.43
C MET A 55 28.15 26.04 21.28
N ILE A 56 28.83 25.67 20.20
CA ILE A 56 30.20 26.11 19.90
C ILE A 56 30.10 27.30 18.95
N GLU A 57 30.52 28.49 19.40
CA GLU A 57 30.57 29.67 18.53
C GLU A 57 31.43 29.38 17.29
N PRO A 58 30.88 29.54 16.07
CA PRO A 58 31.64 29.28 14.86
C PRO A 58 32.74 30.34 14.69
N PRO A 59 33.96 29.97 14.28
CA PRO A 59 34.96 30.94 13.86
C PRO A 59 34.39 31.76 12.69
N SER A 60 34.53 33.08 12.77
CA SER A 60 33.66 34.09 12.15
C SER A 60 33.65 34.17 10.62
N GLU A 61 34.33 33.31 9.87
CA GLU A 61 34.57 33.58 8.44
C GLU A 61 33.94 32.59 7.44
N GLU A 62 33.76 31.28 7.70
CA GLU A 62 33.33 30.37 6.59
C GLU A 62 32.33 29.21 6.84
N PRO A 63 31.93 28.77 8.07
CA PRO A 63 31.04 27.61 8.22
C PRO A 63 29.52 27.90 8.20
N ALA A 64 29.08 29.16 8.31
CA ALA A 64 27.66 29.50 8.40
C ALA A 64 26.85 29.11 7.15
N LYS A 65 27.51 29.12 5.98
CA LYS A 65 26.89 28.73 4.69
C LYS A 65 26.53 27.25 4.65
N ALA A 66 27.36 26.39 5.25
CA ALA A 66 27.12 24.94 5.29
C ALA A 66 25.93 24.58 6.19
N VAL A 67 25.78 25.26 7.32
CA VAL A 67 24.64 25.09 8.24
C VAL A 67 23.33 25.55 7.57
N TYR A 68 23.34 26.71 6.90
CA TYR A 68 22.18 27.23 6.19
C TYR A 68 21.72 26.31 5.05
N TRP A 69 22.68 25.76 4.29
CA TRP A 69 22.38 24.85 3.19
C TRP A 69 21.75 23.53 3.67
N TRP A 70 22.18 23.02 4.84
CA TRP A 70 21.58 21.83 5.44
C TRP A 70 20.19 22.06 6.02
N ILE A 71 19.94 23.22 6.62
CA ILE A 71 18.59 23.60 7.11
C ILE A 71 17.61 23.67 5.93
N ILE A 72 18.02 24.26 4.81
CA ILE A 72 17.20 24.30 3.59
C ILE A 72 16.88 22.88 3.09
N GLN A 73 17.87 21.98 3.05
CA GLN A 73 17.63 20.58 2.65
C GLN A 73 16.65 19.86 3.58
N LEU A 74 16.71 20.12 4.88
CA LEU A 74 15.80 19.54 5.86
C LEU A 74 14.37 20.05 5.66
N ILE A 75 14.21 21.35 5.42
CA ILE A 75 12.90 21.96 5.08
C ILE A 75 12.35 21.35 3.79
N ILE A 76 13.17 21.22 2.73
CA ILE A 76 12.77 20.60 1.47
C ILE A 76 12.31 19.15 1.69
N MET A 77 13.00 18.39 2.53
CA MET A 77 12.65 17.00 2.84
C MET A 77 11.29 16.92 3.56
N ILE A 78 11.03 17.78 4.54
CA ILE A 78 9.73 17.85 5.24
C ILE A 78 8.61 18.20 4.27
N VAL A 79 8.82 19.20 3.40
CA VAL A 79 7.83 19.61 2.40
C VAL A 79 7.55 18.49 1.41
N ALA A 80 8.58 17.81 0.91
CA ALA A 80 8.41 16.67 0.00
C ALA A 80 7.65 15.51 0.66
N ALA A 81 7.93 15.22 1.93
CA ALA A 81 7.20 14.21 2.70
C ALA A 81 5.73 14.59 2.90
N ALA A 82 5.44 15.86 3.20
CA ALA A 82 4.08 16.36 3.34
C ALA A 82 3.29 16.27 2.02
N ILE A 83 3.91 16.63 0.89
CA ILE A 83 3.30 16.51 -0.44
C ILE A 83 3.05 15.04 -0.80
N SER A 84 4.02 14.15 -0.51
CA SER A 84 3.86 12.71 -0.74
C SER A 84 2.70 12.12 0.07
N TYR A 85 2.56 12.57 1.32
CA TYR A 85 1.45 12.16 2.18
C TYR A 85 0.10 12.69 1.66
N ALA A 86 0.04 13.96 1.25
CA ALA A 86 -1.16 14.58 0.71
C ALA A 86 -1.61 13.92 -0.61
N ASN A 87 -0.66 13.56 -1.47
CA ASN A 87 -0.91 12.93 -2.77
C ASN A 87 -1.07 11.40 -2.69
N ARG A 88 -1.05 10.81 -1.49
CA ARG A 88 -1.23 9.36 -1.33
C ARG A 88 -2.62 8.97 -1.84
N PRO A 89 -2.74 8.08 -2.85
CA PRO A 89 -4.03 7.64 -3.33
C PRO A 89 -4.76 6.93 -2.19
N LYS A 90 -5.92 7.48 -1.80
CA LYS A 90 -6.76 6.89 -0.75
C LYS A 90 -7.31 5.57 -1.29
N PRO A 91 -7.20 4.46 -0.56
CA PRO A 91 -7.76 3.18 -1.01
C PRO A 91 -9.27 3.35 -1.21
N GLN A 92 -9.73 3.08 -2.43
CA GLN A 92 -11.14 3.09 -2.76
C GLN A 92 -11.83 2.03 -1.91
N ASN A 93 -12.82 2.43 -1.10
CA ASN A 93 -13.64 1.45 -0.41
C ASN A 93 -14.28 0.55 -1.47
N ALA A 94 -14.19 -0.77 -1.29
CA ALA A 94 -14.82 -1.73 -2.18
C ALA A 94 -16.30 -1.35 -2.31
N GLN A 95 -16.72 -0.93 -3.50
CA GLN A 95 -18.12 -0.67 -3.77
C GLN A 95 -18.83 -2.02 -3.70
N PRO A 96 -19.97 -2.12 -2.97
CA PRO A 96 -20.75 -3.34 -2.97
C PRO A 96 -21.16 -3.64 -4.41
N THR A 97 -20.89 -4.86 -4.87
CA THR A 97 -21.23 -5.32 -6.21
C THR A 97 -22.73 -5.22 -6.42
N SER A 98 -23.18 -4.21 -7.17
CA SER A 98 -24.51 -4.18 -7.77
C SER A 98 -24.48 -5.10 -8.98
N ALA A 99 -24.70 -6.39 -8.75
CA ALA A 99 -25.02 -7.30 -9.86
C ALA A 99 -26.42 -6.94 -10.36
N ASP A 100 -26.60 -6.81 -11.68
CA ASP A 100 -27.92 -6.77 -12.29
C ASP A 100 -28.63 -8.07 -11.92
N VAL A 101 -29.61 -7.96 -11.03
CA VAL A 101 -30.42 -9.08 -10.58
C VAL A 101 -31.32 -9.46 -11.75
N PRO A 102 -31.33 -10.73 -12.21
CA PRO A 102 -32.32 -11.16 -13.18
C PRO A 102 -33.71 -11.03 -12.55
N THR A 103 -34.46 -10.00 -12.93
CA THR A 103 -35.87 -9.83 -12.55
C THR A 103 -36.68 -10.92 -13.21
N THR A 104 -37.12 -11.88 -12.41
CA THR A 104 -38.16 -12.85 -12.79
C THR A 104 -39.52 -12.25 -12.44
N GLU A 105 -40.55 -12.53 -13.23
CA GLU A 105 -41.92 -12.11 -12.90
C GLU A 105 -42.36 -12.82 -11.61
N ASP A 106 -42.39 -12.06 -10.51
CA ASP A 106 -42.78 -12.56 -9.20
C ASP A 106 -44.25 -13.03 -9.25
N GLY A 107 -44.48 -14.33 -9.19
CA GLY A 107 -45.84 -14.92 -9.20
C GLY A 107 -46.02 -16.25 -9.95
N LEU A 108 -45.00 -16.79 -10.63
CA LEU A 108 -45.13 -18.08 -11.31
C LEU A 108 -45.13 -19.25 -10.30
N ALA A 109 -46.23 -20.00 -10.25
CA ALA A 109 -46.32 -21.22 -9.43
C ALA A 109 -45.31 -22.27 -9.92
N ALA A 110 -44.69 -23.01 -8.98
CA ALA A 110 -43.81 -24.12 -9.30
C ALA A 110 -44.58 -25.17 -10.14
N LYS A 111 -44.19 -25.35 -11.40
CA LYS A 111 -44.80 -26.35 -12.28
C LYS A 111 -44.35 -27.73 -11.82
N HIS A 112 -45.28 -28.61 -11.51
CA HIS A 112 -45.01 -30.01 -11.19
C HIS A 112 -45.10 -30.84 -12.47
N TYR A 113 -44.01 -31.54 -12.82
CA TYR A 113 -43.97 -32.47 -13.92
C TYR A 113 -43.95 -33.91 -13.39
N PHE A 114 -44.77 -34.79 -13.96
CA PHE A 114 -44.83 -36.21 -13.61
C PHE A 114 -44.62 -37.07 -14.87
N GLY A 115 -43.72 -38.05 -14.80
CA GLY A 115 -43.35 -38.93 -15.92
C GLY A 115 -42.04 -38.55 -16.61
N GLU A 116 -41.65 -39.28 -17.67
CA GLU A 116 -40.50 -38.93 -18.51
C GLU A 116 -40.91 -37.90 -19.56
N CYS A 117 -40.61 -36.63 -19.30
CA CYS A 117 -40.81 -35.55 -20.26
C CYS A 117 -39.58 -34.62 -20.27
N TRP A 118 -39.32 -34.03 -21.43
CA TRP A 118 -38.27 -33.04 -21.61
C TRP A 118 -38.81 -31.66 -21.18
N VAL A 119 -38.11 -31.01 -20.25
CA VAL A 119 -38.45 -29.67 -19.75
C VAL A 119 -37.45 -28.68 -20.31
N GLU A 120 -37.94 -27.77 -21.16
CA GLU A 120 -37.13 -26.74 -21.84
C GLU A 120 -37.12 -25.39 -21.09
N ASP A 121 -38.04 -25.21 -20.12
CA ASP A 121 -38.14 -23.99 -19.31
C ASP A 121 -37.14 -24.02 -18.14
N GLU A 122 -36.07 -23.22 -18.24
CA GLU A 122 -35.14 -22.99 -17.13
C GLU A 122 -35.71 -21.90 -16.19
N PHE A 123 -36.10 -22.29 -14.96
CA PHE A 123 -36.63 -21.36 -13.97
C PHE A 123 -35.62 -21.15 -12.84
N GLN A 124 -35.34 -19.88 -12.50
CA GLN A 124 -34.48 -19.56 -11.36
C GLN A 124 -35.34 -19.50 -10.07
N LEU A 125 -35.26 -20.54 -9.23
CA LEU A 125 -35.99 -20.60 -7.96
C LEU A 125 -35.41 -19.64 -6.90
N ALA A 126 -34.09 -19.53 -6.84
CA ALA A 126 -33.42 -18.72 -5.82
C ALA A 126 -32.04 -18.27 -6.32
N HIS A 127 -31.82 -16.96 -6.33
CA HIS A 127 -30.50 -16.37 -6.55
C HIS A 127 -29.98 -15.77 -5.25
N LYS A 128 -28.80 -16.22 -4.80
CA LYS A 128 -28.11 -15.63 -3.65
C LYS A 128 -26.92 -14.82 -4.13
N ILE A 129 -26.98 -13.51 -4.00
CA ILE A 129 -25.82 -12.64 -4.18
C ILE A 129 -24.85 -12.93 -3.03
N VAL A 130 -23.75 -13.61 -3.33
CA VAL A 130 -22.66 -13.81 -2.37
C VAL A 130 -21.84 -12.52 -2.34
N GLY A 131 -22.25 -11.57 -1.51
CA GLY A 131 -21.46 -10.38 -1.22
C GLY A 131 -20.13 -10.76 -0.60
N LYS A 132 -19.03 -10.15 -1.07
CA LYS A 132 -17.80 -10.09 -0.28
C LYS A 132 -18.04 -9.12 0.86
N ASP A 133 -18.48 -9.62 2.01
CA ASP A 133 -18.51 -8.81 3.22
C ASP A 133 -17.08 -8.32 3.52
N PRO A 134 -16.85 -7.00 3.64
CA PRO A 134 -15.54 -6.50 4.01
C PRO A 134 -15.19 -6.99 5.41
N ILE A 135 -14.07 -7.69 5.54
CA ILE A 135 -13.52 -8.31 6.76
C ILE A 135 -13.34 -7.31 7.93
N LYS A 136 -13.42 -6.00 7.66
CA LYS A 136 -13.42 -4.95 8.68
C LYS A 136 -14.56 -3.96 8.45
N THR A 137 -15.75 -4.31 8.93
CA THR A 137 -16.71 -3.29 9.36
C THR A 137 -16.09 -2.53 10.53
N LYS A 138 -15.99 -1.22 10.37
CA LYS A 138 -15.37 -0.26 11.28
C LYS A 138 -15.64 -0.63 12.75
N GLY A 139 -14.55 -0.87 13.51
CA GLY A 139 -14.53 -0.61 14.95
C GLY A 139 -14.76 0.87 15.18
N GLY A 140 -16.03 1.27 15.17
CA GLY A 140 -16.49 2.59 15.54
C GLY A 140 -16.34 2.75 17.05
N LYS A 141 -15.47 3.69 17.43
CA LYS A 141 -15.39 4.41 18.70
C LYS A 141 -16.57 4.16 19.67
N LYS A 142 -16.25 3.63 20.85
CA LYS A 142 -16.75 4.22 22.10
C LYS A 142 -15.73 5.23 22.58
#